data_AF-A0A2N7I508-F1
#
_entry.id   AF-A0A2N7I508-F1
#
_cell.length_a   1.000
_cell.length_b   1.000
_cell.length_c   1.000
_cell.angle_alpha   90.00
_cell.angle_beta   90.00
_cell.angle_gamma   90.00
#
_symmetry.space_group_name_H-M   'P 1'
#
loop_
_entity.id
_entity.type
_entity.pdbx_description
1 polymer ?
#
loop_
_entity_poly.entity_id
_entity_poly.type
_entity_poly.pdbx_seq_one_letter_code
_entity_poly.pdbx_strand_id
1 'polypeptide(L)'
;EMCIRDRIYFVGGILLYAYITSSGLILNEYFGLAPQLASILFVLVFSGLVWHSTKTVDRISIVLMLFMIISFSFGTVGLLFNVNLSTLFDADHLKLEYAQYVWVFFPIALTAFGYHHSVSTLRDYYREERLAQKAIIGGTIIALFTYTIWLMSVYGNLPRLNFGPIIAEGGNVDALLTSLKAVLPEETLSNVVSSFSAAAILSSFIGVGLGVFDFLADLFKFDSSSKKGRTKTWAVTFIPPLVFSLLFPFGFLVAIGYAASAAAIWACIVPAFLVKKARLKRVSEALLEQDKPSYKVPGGDWVLVGVFCYGVSIILINVLVFFDVVPTYLGG
;
A
#
# COMPACT_ATOMS: atom_id res chain seq x y z
N GLU A 1 7.55 6.19 22.05
CA GLU A 1 6.37 6.75 21.37
C GLU A 1 6.73 7.72 20.24
N MET A 2 7.61 8.71 20.45
CA MET A 2 8.00 9.70 19.41
C MET A 2 8.47 9.05 18.09
N CYS A 3 9.38 8.08 18.17
CA CYS A 3 9.91 7.37 17.00
C CYS A 3 8.86 6.59 16.18
N ILE A 4 7.74 6.18 16.79
CA ILE A 4 6.63 5.49 16.08
C ILE A 4 5.74 6.52 15.39
N ARG A 5 5.48 7.65 16.06
CA ARG A 5 4.69 8.77 15.54
C ARG A 5 5.30 9.35 14.26
N ASP A 6 6.62 9.57 14.25
CA ASP A 6 7.33 10.12 13.10
C ASP A 6 7.23 9.22 11.84
N ARG A 7 7.19 7.89 12.05
CA ARG A 7 7.08 6.92 10.96
C ARG A 7 5.68 6.83 10.36
N ILE A 8 4.63 7.01 11.16
CA ILE A 8 3.25 7.03 10.67
C ILE A 8 3.05 8.22 9.72
N TYR A 9 3.57 9.40 10.10
CA TYR A 9 3.54 10.57 9.23
C TYR A 9 4.36 10.35 7.96
N PHE A 10 5.58 9.82 8.06
CA PHE A 10 6.42 9.56 6.90
C PHE A 10 5.76 8.61 5.91
N VAL A 11 5.25 7.45 6.38
CA VAL A 11 4.58 6.46 5.55
C VAL A 11 3.29 7.04 4.94
N GLY A 12 2.46 7.71 5.74
CA GLY A 12 1.23 8.32 5.24
C GLY A 12 1.50 9.44 4.23
N GLY A 13 2.48 10.29 4.49
CA GLY A 13 2.88 11.39 3.62
C GLY A 13 3.42 10.92 2.27
N ILE A 14 4.26 9.89 2.26
CA ILE A 14 4.81 9.35 1.00
C ILE A 14 3.76 8.57 0.19
N LEU A 15 2.82 7.90 0.86
CA LEU A 15 1.67 7.29 0.20
C LEU A 15 0.74 8.35 -0.40
N LEU A 16 0.44 9.43 0.33
CA LEU A 16 -0.32 10.56 -0.23
C LEU A 16 0.37 11.14 -1.45
N TYR A 17 1.68 11.38 -1.38
CA TYR A 17 2.49 11.81 -2.50
C TYR A 17 2.34 10.87 -3.72
N ALA A 18 2.39 9.55 -3.50
CA ALA A 18 2.30 8.56 -4.56
C ALA A 18 0.90 8.59 -5.21
N TYR A 19 -0.15 8.66 -4.40
CA TYR A 19 -1.53 8.74 -4.88
C TYR A 19 -1.81 10.03 -5.64
N ILE A 20 -1.28 11.17 -5.17
CA ILE A 20 -1.43 12.47 -5.85
C ILE A 20 -0.79 12.41 -7.24
N THR A 21 0.43 11.88 -7.33
CA THR A 21 1.15 11.74 -8.60
C THR A 21 0.38 10.84 -9.57
N SER A 22 -0.04 9.66 -9.12
CA SER A 22 -0.80 8.70 -9.95
C SER A 22 -2.15 9.27 -10.38
N SER A 23 -2.88 9.95 -9.49
CA SER A 23 -4.16 10.57 -9.83
C SER A 23 -4.02 11.71 -10.83
N GLY A 24 -2.93 12.48 -10.79
CA GLY A 24 -2.64 13.50 -11.80
C GLY A 24 -2.49 12.93 -13.21
N LEU A 25 -1.83 11.77 -13.33
CA LEU A 25 -1.65 11.07 -14.60
C LEU A 25 -2.97 10.50 -15.12
N ILE A 26 -3.73 9.81 -14.25
CA ILE A 26 -5.04 9.26 -14.61
C ILE A 26 -5.99 10.37 -15.07
N LEU A 27 -6.05 11.49 -14.35
CA LEU A 27 -6.90 12.62 -14.75
C LEU A 27 -6.41 13.34 -16.01
N ASN A 28 -5.10 13.32 -16.30
CA ASN A 28 -4.59 13.78 -17.58
C ASN A 28 -5.13 12.92 -18.74
N GLU A 29 -5.17 11.60 -18.57
CA GLU A 29 -5.74 10.68 -19.58
C GLU A 29 -7.23 10.98 -19.84
N TYR A 30 -8.03 11.20 -18.79
CA TYR A 30 -9.48 11.43 -18.94
C TYR A 30 -9.86 12.84 -19.42
N PHE A 31 -9.16 13.88 -18.96
CA PHE A 31 -9.56 15.27 -19.19
C PHE A 31 -8.59 16.07 -20.06
N GLY A 32 -7.45 15.49 -20.47
CA GLY A 32 -6.42 16.18 -21.27
C GLY A 32 -5.73 17.35 -20.54
N LEU A 33 -5.87 17.45 -19.22
CA LEU A 33 -5.29 18.52 -18.40
C LEU A 33 -3.82 18.22 -18.11
N ALA A 34 -2.96 19.23 -18.05
CA ALA A 34 -1.56 19.03 -17.63
C ALA A 34 -1.48 18.25 -16.29
N PRO A 35 -0.65 17.20 -16.18
CA PRO A 35 -0.62 16.31 -15.00
C PRO A 35 -0.45 17.05 -13.66
N GLN A 36 0.32 18.15 -13.66
CA GLN A 36 0.52 19.01 -12.50
C GLN A 36 -0.79 19.69 -12.07
N LEU A 37 -1.52 20.26 -13.04
CA LEU A 37 -2.81 20.90 -12.79
C LEU A 37 -3.85 19.88 -12.32
N ALA A 38 -3.87 18.71 -12.97
CA ALA A 38 -4.74 17.61 -12.59
C ALA A 38 -4.48 17.12 -11.15
N SER A 39 -3.22 17.01 -10.74
CA SER A 39 -2.82 16.66 -9.37
C SER A 39 -3.31 17.70 -8.34
N ILE A 40 -3.15 19.00 -8.66
CA ILE A 40 -3.63 20.10 -7.80
C ILE A 40 -5.14 20.04 -7.64
N LEU A 41 -5.88 19.89 -8.74
CA LEU A 41 -7.34 19.81 -8.73
C LEU A 41 -7.82 18.57 -7.96
N PHE A 42 -7.18 17.42 -8.17
CA PHE A 42 -7.46 16.19 -7.43
C PHE A 42 -7.35 16.42 -5.91
N VAL A 43 -6.22 16.97 -5.47
CA VAL A 43 -6.02 17.26 -4.04
C VAL A 43 -7.08 18.21 -3.54
N LEU A 44 -7.28 19.37 -4.20
CA LEU A 44 -8.24 20.37 -3.73
C LEU A 44 -9.67 19.81 -3.58
N VAL A 45 -10.13 19.02 -4.55
CA VAL A 45 -11.48 18.43 -4.54
C VAL A 45 -11.61 17.36 -3.46
N PHE A 46 -10.75 16.36 -3.46
CA PHE A 46 -10.94 15.17 -2.61
C PHE A 46 -10.43 15.36 -1.19
N SER A 47 -9.36 16.14 -0.98
CA SER A 47 -8.95 16.51 0.38
C SER A 47 -9.92 17.51 1.02
N GLY A 48 -10.70 18.24 0.21
CA GLY A 48 -11.82 19.06 0.68
C GLY A 48 -12.89 18.23 1.40
N LEU A 49 -13.10 16.97 1.00
CA LEU A 49 -14.01 16.04 1.68
C LEU A 49 -13.48 15.68 3.08
N VAL A 50 -12.17 15.44 3.19
CA VAL A 50 -11.48 15.19 4.46
C VAL A 50 -11.56 16.42 5.36
N TRP A 51 -11.32 17.61 4.81
CA TRP A 51 -11.47 18.86 5.54
C TRP A 51 -12.91 19.08 6.02
N HIS A 52 -13.92 18.78 5.21
CA HIS A 52 -15.33 19.02 5.54
C HIS A 52 -15.82 18.16 6.72
N SER A 53 -15.69 16.83 6.64
CA SER A 53 -16.19 15.95 7.71
C SER A 53 -15.71 14.51 7.60
N THR A 54 -15.29 13.93 8.73
CA THR A 54 -14.99 12.50 8.87
C THR A 54 -16.21 11.62 8.55
N LYS A 55 -17.44 12.09 8.81
CA LYS A 55 -18.67 11.35 8.45
C LYS A 55 -18.90 11.29 6.94
N THR A 56 -18.52 12.34 6.22
CA THR A 56 -18.61 12.37 4.76
C THR A 56 -17.61 11.39 4.18
N VAL A 57 -16.38 11.39 4.70
CA VAL A 57 -15.35 10.42 4.32
C VAL A 57 -15.83 8.99 4.56
N ASP A 58 -16.33 8.67 5.75
CA ASP A 58 -16.82 7.33 6.07
C ASP A 58 -17.88 6.81 5.08
N ARG A 59 -18.89 7.64 4.77
CA ARG A 59 -19.94 7.29 3.80
C ARG A 59 -19.39 7.10 2.39
N ILE A 60 -18.51 8.00 1.94
CA ILE A 60 -17.91 7.90 0.60
C ILE A 60 -17.02 6.67 0.51
N SER A 61 -16.25 6.35 1.56
CA SER A 61 -15.42 5.15 1.63
C SER A 61 -16.24 3.87 1.49
N ILE A 62 -17.43 3.80 2.11
CA ILE A 62 -18.35 2.65 1.93
C ILE A 62 -18.81 2.53 0.47
N VAL A 63 -19.22 3.64 -0.16
CA VAL A 63 -19.65 3.64 -1.56
C VAL A 63 -18.51 3.25 -2.49
N LEU A 64 -17.31 3.81 -2.29
CA LEU A 64 -16.11 3.47 -3.06
C LEU A 64 -15.73 2.00 -2.87
N MET A 65 -15.81 1.47 -1.65
CA MET A 65 -15.53 0.06 -1.37
C MET A 65 -16.50 -0.87 -2.11
N LEU A 66 -17.81 -0.59 -2.08
CA LEU A 66 -18.80 -1.38 -2.82
C LEU A 66 -18.55 -1.31 -4.33
N PHE A 67 -18.29 -0.11 -4.85
CA PHE A 67 -17.92 0.08 -6.25
C PHE A 67 -16.66 -0.71 -6.61
N MET A 68 -15.62 -0.66 -5.78
CA MET A 68 -14.38 -1.42 -5.98
C MET A 68 -14.62 -2.92 -5.99
N ILE A 69 -15.44 -3.46 -5.09
CA ILE A 69 -15.75 -4.90 -5.05
C ILE A 69 -16.46 -5.32 -6.35
N ILE A 70 -17.46 -4.57 -6.80
CA ILE A 70 -18.22 -4.88 -8.02
C ILE A 70 -17.32 -4.77 -9.26
N SER A 71 -16.63 -3.64 -9.41
CA SER A 71 -15.75 -3.37 -10.56
C SER A 71 -14.55 -4.32 -10.59
N PHE A 72 -13.94 -4.63 -9.44
CA PHE A 72 -12.89 -5.64 -9.36
C PHE A 72 -13.41 -7.01 -9.76
N SER A 73 -14.57 -7.43 -9.25
CA SER A 73 -15.13 -8.75 -9.58
C SER A 73 -15.42 -8.87 -11.07
N PHE A 74 -16.10 -7.87 -11.66
CA PHE A 74 -16.40 -7.87 -13.09
C PHE A 74 -15.13 -7.77 -13.95
N GLY A 75 -14.25 -6.81 -13.65
CA GLY A 75 -13.01 -6.59 -14.40
C GLY A 75 -12.09 -7.79 -14.33
N THR A 76 -11.89 -8.36 -13.14
CA THR A 76 -10.99 -9.50 -12.96
C THR A 76 -11.55 -10.78 -13.59
N VAL A 77 -12.86 -11.03 -13.49
CA VAL A 77 -13.50 -12.16 -14.19
C VAL A 77 -13.36 -12.01 -15.71
N GLY A 78 -13.61 -10.82 -16.25
CA GLY A 78 -13.41 -10.55 -17.68
C GLY A 78 -11.96 -10.76 -18.11
N LEU A 79 -10.99 -10.30 -17.32
CA LEU A 79 -9.57 -10.55 -17.59
C LEU A 79 -9.21 -12.03 -17.50
N LEU A 80 -9.75 -12.76 -16.51
CA LEU A 80 -9.49 -14.20 -16.35
C LEU A 80 -9.94 -15.02 -17.57
N PHE A 81 -11.08 -14.67 -18.18
CA PHE A 81 -11.55 -15.34 -19.40
C PHE A 81 -10.63 -15.08 -20.61
N ASN A 82 -9.88 -14.00 -20.59
CA ASN A 82 -8.92 -13.64 -21.65
C ASN A 82 -7.48 -14.07 -21.34
N VAL A 83 -7.24 -14.75 -20.20
CA VAL A 83 -5.89 -15.20 -19.83
C VAL A 83 -5.33 -16.17 -20.86
N ASN A 84 -4.16 -15.82 -21.39
CA ASN A 84 -3.36 -16.68 -22.22
C ASN A 84 -2.31 -17.39 -21.36
N LEU A 85 -2.39 -18.73 -21.27
CA LEU A 85 -1.46 -19.54 -20.48
C LEU A 85 -0.01 -19.47 -20.99
N SER A 86 0.19 -19.29 -22.30
CA SER A 86 1.54 -19.14 -22.86
C SER A 86 2.19 -17.82 -22.40
N THR A 87 1.42 -16.74 -22.35
CA THR A 87 1.86 -15.44 -21.80
C THR A 87 2.10 -15.53 -20.30
N LEU A 88 1.21 -16.20 -19.57
CA LEU A 88 1.28 -16.30 -18.11
C LEU A 88 2.51 -17.07 -17.62
N PHE A 89 2.78 -18.24 -18.21
CA PHE A 89 3.91 -19.07 -17.82
C PHE A 89 5.22 -18.64 -18.49
N ASP A 90 5.14 -18.12 -19.72
CA ASP A 90 6.30 -17.70 -20.53
C ASP A 90 7.43 -18.74 -20.51
N ALA A 91 7.05 -20.02 -20.55
CA ALA A 91 7.94 -21.15 -20.26
C ALA A 91 9.10 -21.24 -21.27
N ASP A 92 8.85 -20.84 -22.51
CA ASP A 92 9.83 -20.87 -23.60
C ASP A 92 10.93 -19.81 -23.45
N HIS A 93 10.70 -18.75 -22.66
CA HIS A 93 11.65 -17.67 -22.44
C HIS A 93 12.14 -17.58 -20.99
N LEU A 94 11.85 -18.58 -20.15
CA LEU A 94 12.19 -18.58 -18.74
C LEU A 94 13.71 -18.68 -18.53
N LYS A 95 14.38 -17.55 -18.28
CA LYS A 95 15.81 -17.50 -17.98
C LYS A 95 16.03 -17.54 -16.47
N LEU A 96 17.05 -18.30 -16.02
CA LEU A 96 17.46 -18.33 -14.61
C LEU A 96 17.82 -16.93 -14.08
N GLU A 97 18.33 -16.09 -14.98
CA GLU A 97 18.62 -14.67 -14.73
C GLU A 97 17.40 -13.92 -14.20
N TYR A 98 16.16 -14.31 -14.55
CA TYR A 98 14.97 -13.61 -14.06
C TYR A 98 14.68 -13.82 -12.57
N ALA A 99 15.27 -14.85 -11.94
CA ALA A 99 15.13 -15.07 -10.50
C ALA A 99 15.67 -13.90 -9.67
N GLN A 100 16.61 -13.11 -10.21
CA GLN A 100 17.17 -11.94 -9.54
C GLN A 100 16.15 -10.83 -9.30
N TYR A 101 15.08 -10.75 -10.10
CA TYR A 101 14.06 -9.72 -9.94
C TYR A 101 13.11 -9.98 -8.77
N VAL A 102 13.13 -11.19 -8.18
CA VAL A 102 12.26 -11.55 -7.05
C VAL A 102 12.54 -10.70 -5.81
N TRP A 103 13.75 -10.15 -5.67
CA TRP A 103 14.12 -9.36 -4.51
C TRP A 103 13.29 -8.07 -4.39
N VAL A 104 13.02 -7.40 -5.51
CA VAL A 104 12.25 -6.14 -5.52
C VAL A 104 10.78 -6.36 -5.13
N PHE A 105 10.28 -7.60 -5.23
CA PHE A 105 8.93 -7.96 -4.76
C PHE A 105 8.79 -7.87 -3.23
N PHE A 106 9.86 -8.10 -2.46
CA PHE A 106 9.78 -8.23 -1.00
C PHE A 106 9.33 -6.93 -0.32
N PRO A 107 9.93 -5.76 -0.62
CA PRO A 107 9.42 -4.48 -0.13
C PRO A 107 7.96 -4.23 -0.53
N ILE A 108 7.61 -4.46 -1.81
CA ILE A 108 6.27 -4.23 -2.35
C ILE A 108 5.24 -5.06 -1.58
N ALA A 109 5.54 -6.34 -1.34
CA ALA A 109 4.68 -7.25 -0.59
C ALA A 109 4.42 -6.76 0.85
N LEU A 110 5.43 -6.23 1.56
CA LEU A 110 5.21 -5.68 2.90
C LEU A 110 4.21 -4.52 2.88
N THR A 111 4.35 -3.60 1.92
CA THR A 111 3.41 -2.47 1.74
C THR A 111 2.02 -2.92 1.34
N ALA A 112 1.90 -3.92 0.46
CA ALA A 112 0.61 -4.48 0.06
C ALA A 112 -0.14 -5.09 1.26
N PHE A 113 0.56 -5.79 2.16
CA PHE A 113 0.02 -6.33 3.41
C PHE A 113 0.14 -5.34 4.60
N GLY A 114 -0.15 -4.06 4.37
CA GLY A 114 0.03 -2.94 5.30
C GLY A 114 -0.93 -2.85 6.51
N TYR A 115 -1.53 -3.95 6.98
CA TYR A 115 -2.56 -3.94 8.04
C TYR A 115 -2.02 -3.85 9.49
N HIS A 116 -0.70 -3.81 9.68
CA HIS A 116 -0.03 -3.95 10.97
C HIS A 116 -0.46 -2.89 12.02
N HIS A 117 -0.87 -1.70 11.56
CA HIS A 117 -1.33 -0.62 12.44
C HIS A 117 -2.72 -0.89 13.02
N SER A 118 -3.54 -1.72 12.36
CA SER A 118 -4.89 -2.09 12.80
C SER A 118 -4.90 -3.27 13.78
N VAL A 119 -3.76 -3.92 14.01
CA VAL A 119 -3.65 -5.13 14.85
C VAL A 119 -4.03 -4.84 16.30
N SER A 120 -3.57 -3.72 16.87
CA SER A 120 -3.94 -3.33 18.23
C SER A 120 -5.44 -3.03 18.35
N THR A 121 -6.01 -2.33 17.37
CA THR A 121 -7.44 -2.02 17.33
C THR A 121 -8.29 -3.27 17.22
N LEU A 122 -7.91 -4.25 16.39
CA LEU A 122 -8.60 -5.53 16.29
C LEU A 122 -8.54 -6.31 17.60
N ARG A 123 -7.39 -6.31 18.27
CA ARG A 123 -7.22 -6.95 19.58
C ARG A 123 -8.15 -6.32 20.62
N ASP A 124 -8.23 -4.99 20.66
CA ASP A 124 -9.08 -4.27 21.62
C ASP A 124 -10.58 -4.41 21.28
N TYR A 125 -10.92 -4.51 20.01
CA TYR A 125 -12.28 -4.74 19.53
C TYR A 125 -12.80 -6.13 19.93
N TYR A 126 -12.06 -7.20 19.62
CA TYR A 126 -12.48 -8.56 19.95
C TYR A 126 -12.31 -8.91 21.43
N ARG A 127 -11.46 -8.16 22.16
CA ARG A 127 -11.09 -8.42 23.57
C ARG A 127 -10.56 -9.83 23.85
N GLU A 128 -10.24 -10.57 22.80
CA GLU A 128 -9.72 -11.94 22.83
C GLU A 128 -8.66 -12.10 21.73
N GLU A 129 -7.43 -12.41 22.13
CA GLU A 129 -6.28 -12.44 21.22
C GLU A 129 -6.42 -13.52 20.13
N ARG A 130 -7.05 -14.66 20.43
CA ARG A 130 -7.25 -15.75 19.46
C ARG A 130 -8.28 -15.40 18.40
N LEU A 131 -9.35 -14.68 18.76
CA LEU A 131 -10.33 -14.19 17.79
C LEU A 131 -9.71 -13.13 16.89
N ALA A 132 -8.96 -12.18 17.45
CA ALA A 132 -8.22 -11.20 16.68
C ALA A 132 -7.21 -11.87 15.72
N GLN A 133 -6.46 -12.88 16.18
CA GLN A 133 -5.56 -13.66 15.34
C GLN A 133 -6.30 -14.31 14.17
N LYS A 134 -7.45 -14.98 14.42
CA LYS A 134 -8.26 -15.60 13.36
C LYS A 134 -8.77 -14.58 12.34
N ALA A 135 -9.23 -13.41 12.81
CA ALA A 135 -9.68 -12.34 11.93
C ALA A 135 -8.54 -11.81 11.04
N ILE A 136 -7.35 -11.61 11.61
CA ILE A 136 -6.15 -11.17 10.87
C ILE A 136 -5.75 -12.22 9.81
N ILE A 137 -5.68 -13.50 10.19
CA ILE A 137 -5.32 -14.58 9.26
C ILE A 137 -6.37 -14.69 8.15
N GLY A 138 -7.66 -14.66 8.49
CA GLY A 138 -8.75 -14.70 7.51
C GLY A 138 -8.67 -13.54 6.53
N GLY A 139 -8.50 -12.30 7.01
CA GLY A 139 -8.34 -11.13 6.16
C GLY A 139 -7.09 -11.22 5.27
N THR A 140 -5.98 -11.73 5.80
CA THR A 140 -4.73 -11.91 5.03
C THR A 140 -4.89 -12.95 3.93
N ILE A 141 -5.58 -14.07 4.18
CA ILE A 141 -5.86 -15.10 3.18
C ILE A 141 -6.77 -14.55 2.07
N ILE A 142 -7.80 -13.78 2.43
CA ILE A 142 -8.68 -13.11 1.46
C ILE A 142 -7.86 -12.16 0.58
N ALA A 143 -7.03 -11.31 1.19
CA ALA A 143 -6.16 -10.38 0.44
C ALA A 143 -5.19 -11.12 -0.48
N LEU A 144 -4.55 -12.19 -0.01
CA LEU A 144 -3.66 -13.02 -0.81
C LEU A 144 -4.38 -13.65 -2.01
N PHE A 145 -5.59 -14.16 -1.81
CA PHE A 145 -6.41 -14.70 -2.88
C PHE A 145 -6.73 -13.63 -3.93
N THR A 146 -7.22 -12.46 -3.49
CA THR A 146 -7.51 -11.31 -4.38
C THR A 146 -6.28 -10.88 -5.17
N TYR A 147 -5.12 -10.75 -4.52
CA TYR A 147 -3.86 -10.41 -5.21
C TYR A 147 -3.43 -11.48 -6.20
N THR A 148 -3.58 -12.76 -5.85
CA THR A 148 -3.22 -13.86 -6.77
C THR A 148 -4.08 -13.82 -8.02
N ILE A 149 -5.39 -13.61 -7.89
CA ILE A 149 -6.26 -13.48 -9.06
C ILE A 149 -5.86 -12.27 -9.89
N TRP A 150 -5.66 -11.11 -9.26
CA TRP A 150 -5.22 -9.91 -9.96
C TRP A 150 -3.91 -10.12 -10.74
N LEU A 151 -2.92 -10.74 -10.11
CA LEU A 151 -1.64 -11.05 -10.76
C LEU A 151 -1.83 -11.99 -11.95
N MET A 152 -2.63 -13.05 -11.81
CA MET A 152 -2.93 -13.95 -12.94
C MET A 152 -3.64 -13.22 -14.08
N SER A 153 -4.59 -12.33 -13.76
CA SER A 153 -5.30 -11.51 -14.74
C SER A 153 -4.36 -10.58 -15.50
N VAL A 154 -3.44 -9.89 -14.80
CA VAL A 154 -2.50 -8.96 -15.44
C VAL A 154 -1.44 -9.71 -16.25
N TYR A 155 -0.72 -10.66 -15.63
CA TYR A 155 0.36 -11.41 -16.31
C TYR A 155 -0.16 -12.36 -17.40
N GLY A 156 -1.41 -12.81 -17.31
CA GLY A 156 -2.02 -13.65 -18.34
C GLY A 156 -2.47 -12.88 -19.58
N ASN A 157 -2.69 -11.57 -19.47
CA ASN A 157 -3.13 -10.72 -20.58
C ASN A 157 -2.00 -9.85 -21.14
N LEU A 158 -1.02 -9.46 -20.31
CA LEU A 158 0.06 -8.56 -20.70
C LEU A 158 1.40 -9.32 -20.82
N PRO A 159 2.00 -9.39 -22.02
CA PRO A 159 3.30 -10.01 -22.20
C PRO A 159 4.41 -9.34 -21.40
N ARG A 160 5.41 -10.14 -20.95
CA ARG A 160 6.52 -9.66 -20.12
C ARG A 160 7.28 -8.47 -20.72
N LEU A 161 7.44 -8.43 -22.04
CA LEU A 161 8.13 -7.35 -22.76
C LEU A 161 7.45 -5.98 -22.54
N ASN A 162 6.13 -5.97 -22.38
CA ASN A 162 5.35 -4.74 -22.22
C ASN A 162 5.51 -4.11 -20.82
N PHE A 163 6.12 -4.81 -19.85
CA PHE A 163 6.40 -4.23 -18.53
C PHE A 163 7.63 -3.32 -18.50
N GLY A 164 8.52 -3.37 -19.51
CA GLY A 164 9.68 -2.48 -19.59
C GLY A 164 9.27 -1.00 -19.62
N PRO A 165 8.41 -0.57 -20.55
CA PRO A 165 7.88 0.80 -20.59
C PRO A 165 7.17 1.22 -19.30
N ILE A 166 6.39 0.32 -18.69
CA ILE A 166 5.68 0.60 -17.42
C ILE A 166 6.68 0.88 -16.29
N ILE A 167 7.76 0.11 -16.21
CA ILE A 167 8.83 0.30 -15.22
C ILE A 167 9.60 1.60 -15.51
N ALA A 168 9.86 1.92 -16.78
CA ALA A 168 10.53 3.15 -17.19
C ALA A 168 9.73 4.41 -16.78
N GLU A 169 8.40 4.32 -16.74
CA GLU A 169 7.53 5.36 -16.20
C GLU A 169 7.39 5.31 -14.67
N GLY A 170 8.27 4.60 -13.96
CA GLY A 170 8.26 4.54 -12.50
C GLY A 170 7.20 3.60 -11.92
N GLY A 171 6.67 2.67 -12.72
CA GLY A 171 5.67 1.69 -12.29
C GLY A 171 4.31 2.32 -11.99
N ASN A 172 3.96 3.40 -12.69
CA ASN A 172 2.71 4.10 -12.48
C ASN A 172 1.51 3.22 -12.87
N VAL A 173 0.44 3.32 -12.08
CA VAL A 173 -0.79 2.57 -12.31
C VAL A 173 -1.41 2.93 -13.67
N ASP A 174 -1.32 4.20 -14.07
CA ASP A 174 -1.79 4.69 -15.37
C ASP A 174 -1.12 3.96 -16.55
N ALA A 175 0.21 3.91 -16.58
CA ALA A 175 0.98 3.21 -17.60
C ALA A 175 0.62 1.72 -17.72
N LEU A 176 0.38 1.07 -16.57
CA LEU A 176 -0.11 -0.31 -16.53
C LEU A 176 -1.50 -0.44 -17.15
N LEU A 177 -2.41 0.48 -16.80
CA LEU A 177 -3.76 0.49 -17.35
C LEU A 177 -3.71 0.70 -18.86
N THR A 178 -3.03 1.73 -19.36
CA THR A 178 -2.88 2.01 -20.78
C THR A 178 -2.33 0.80 -21.54
N SER A 179 -1.31 0.13 -20.99
CA SER A 179 -0.74 -1.09 -21.57
C SER A 179 -1.74 -2.25 -21.59
N LEU A 180 -2.55 -2.41 -20.54
CA LEU A 180 -3.64 -3.38 -20.51
C LEU A 180 -4.74 -3.03 -21.51
N LYS A 181 -5.15 -1.76 -21.64
CA LYS A 181 -6.14 -1.32 -22.62
C LYS A 181 -5.70 -1.67 -24.05
N ALA A 182 -4.41 -1.55 -24.34
CA ALA A 182 -3.85 -1.81 -25.67
C ALA A 182 -3.89 -3.30 -26.08
N VAL A 183 -3.94 -4.22 -25.11
CA VAL A 183 -3.96 -5.68 -25.37
C VAL A 183 -5.33 -6.31 -25.18
N LEU A 184 -6.29 -5.60 -24.60
CA LEU A 184 -7.64 -6.10 -24.35
C LEU A 184 -8.56 -5.83 -25.53
N PRO A 185 -9.31 -6.84 -26.02
CA PRO A 185 -10.17 -6.68 -27.19
C PRO A 185 -11.45 -5.88 -26.91
N GLU A 186 -11.90 -5.81 -25.65
CA GLU A 186 -13.19 -5.20 -25.28
C GLU A 186 -13.00 -3.87 -24.52
N GLU A 187 -13.53 -2.78 -25.09
CA GLU A 187 -13.49 -1.44 -24.50
C GLU A 187 -14.19 -1.39 -23.14
N THR A 188 -15.30 -2.12 -22.98
CA THR A 188 -16.03 -2.24 -21.71
C THR A 188 -15.14 -2.75 -20.59
N LEU A 189 -14.35 -3.80 -20.85
CA LEU A 189 -13.49 -4.41 -19.86
C LEU A 189 -12.36 -3.47 -19.42
N SER A 190 -11.73 -2.82 -20.41
CA SER A 190 -10.73 -1.77 -20.20
C SER A 190 -11.25 -0.62 -19.32
N ASN A 191 -12.47 -0.14 -19.61
CA ASN A 191 -13.10 0.94 -18.85
C ASN A 191 -13.42 0.53 -17.41
N VAL A 192 -13.88 -0.71 -17.17
CA VAL A 192 -14.15 -1.21 -15.82
C VAL A 192 -12.85 -1.30 -15.00
N VAL A 193 -11.78 -1.84 -15.58
CA VAL A 193 -10.48 -2.01 -14.90
C VAL A 193 -9.86 -0.65 -14.56
N SER A 194 -9.99 0.32 -15.46
CA SER A 194 -9.52 1.70 -15.25
C SER A 194 -10.33 2.41 -14.17
N SER A 195 -11.66 2.28 -14.20
CA SER A 195 -12.55 2.85 -13.19
C SER A 195 -12.31 2.25 -11.80
N PHE A 196 -12.09 0.94 -11.72
CA PHE A 196 -11.70 0.24 -10.49
C PHE A 196 -10.41 0.85 -9.90
N SER A 197 -9.39 1.00 -10.74
CA SER A 197 -8.08 1.48 -10.31
C SER A 197 -8.12 2.94 -9.86
N ALA A 198 -8.87 3.79 -10.57
CA ALA A 198 -9.12 5.18 -10.17
C ALA A 198 -9.85 5.26 -8.82
N ALA A 199 -10.88 4.44 -8.62
CA ALA A 199 -11.61 4.36 -7.35
C ALA A 199 -10.72 3.81 -6.21
N ALA A 200 -9.84 2.85 -6.49
CA ALA A 200 -8.90 2.29 -5.52
C ALA A 200 -7.88 3.33 -5.05
N ILE A 201 -7.31 4.12 -5.97
CA ILE A 201 -6.39 5.21 -5.64
C ILE A 201 -7.12 6.30 -4.84
N LEU A 202 -8.33 6.69 -5.27
CA LEU A 202 -9.12 7.68 -4.56
C LEU A 202 -9.49 7.23 -3.13
N SER A 203 -9.97 5.99 -2.99
CA SER A 203 -10.30 5.38 -1.70
C SER A 203 -9.07 5.36 -0.77
N SER A 204 -7.91 4.97 -1.31
CA SER A 204 -6.65 4.96 -0.58
C SER A 204 -6.18 6.36 -0.17
N PHE A 205 -6.31 7.34 -1.07
CA PHE A 205 -6.01 8.75 -0.80
C PHE A 205 -6.88 9.31 0.33
N ILE A 206 -8.19 9.07 0.29
CA ILE A 206 -9.12 9.53 1.32
C ILE A 206 -8.83 8.84 2.66
N GLY A 207 -8.64 7.51 2.66
CA GLY A 207 -8.39 6.74 3.87
C GLY A 207 -7.07 7.10 4.55
N VAL A 208 -5.97 7.12 3.79
CA VAL A 208 -4.66 7.53 4.31
C VAL A 208 -4.67 9.02 4.67
N GLY A 209 -5.30 9.85 3.85
CA GLY A 209 -5.43 11.29 4.08
C GLY A 209 -6.14 11.61 5.38
N LEU A 210 -7.25 10.93 5.68
CA LEU A 210 -7.94 11.06 6.96
C LEU A 210 -7.07 10.59 8.13
N GLY A 211 -6.38 9.44 8.00
CA GLY A 211 -5.51 8.92 9.06
C GLY A 211 -4.35 9.86 9.38
N VAL A 212 -3.70 10.43 8.37
CA VAL A 212 -2.63 11.43 8.55
C VAL A 212 -3.21 12.74 9.11
N PHE A 213 -4.38 13.16 8.64
CA PHE A 213 -5.06 14.36 9.12
C PHE A 213 -5.33 14.26 10.63
N ASP A 214 -5.96 13.18 11.08
CA ASP A 214 -6.29 12.99 12.50
C ASP A 214 -5.01 12.87 13.35
N PHE A 215 -4.01 12.12 12.85
CA PHE A 215 -2.71 12.01 13.51
C PHE A 215 -2.02 13.38 13.69
N LEU A 216 -2.02 14.23 12.66
CA LEU A 216 -1.39 15.55 12.72
C LEU A 216 -2.20 16.53 13.58
N ALA A 217 -3.53 16.43 13.58
CA ALA A 217 -4.37 17.20 14.50
C ALA A 217 -3.98 16.91 15.95
N ASP A 218 -3.83 15.64 16.30
CA ASP A 218 -3.41 15.20 17.64
C ASP A 218 -1.95 15.58 17.95
N LEU A 219 -1.06 15.50 16.96
CA LEU A 219 0.35 15.85 17.12
C LEU A 219 0.56 17.33 17.43
N PHE A 220 -0.08 18.21 16.66
CA PHE A 220 0.03 19.65 16.86
C PHE A 220 -1.01 20.21 17.84
N LYS A 221 -1.87 19.36 18.41
CA LYS A 221 -2.98 19.74 19.29
C LYS A 221 -3.88 20.81 18.64
N PHE A 222 -4.12 20.67 17.34
CA PHE A 222 -5.01 21.57 16.61
C PHE A 222 -6.46 21.26 16.96
N ASP A 223 -7.26 22.31 17.21
CA ASP A 223 -8.67 22.16 17.50
C ASP A 223 -9.44 21.68 16.26
N SER A 224 -9.80 20.39 16.25
CA SER A 224 -10.57 19.73 15.21
C SER A 224 -12.04 20.16 15.13
N SER A 225 -12.54 20.91 16.13
CA SER A 225 -13.90 21.46 16.17
C SER A 225 -14.01 22.83 15.49
N SER A 226 -12.91 23.58 15.43
CA SER A 226 -12.86 24.89 14.77
C SER A 226 -12.48 24.78 13.30
N LYS A 227 -13.19 25.51 12.43
CA LYS A 227 -12.84 25.61 10.99
C LYS A 227 -11.39 26.04 10.78
N LYS A 228 -10.86 26.91 11.65
CA LYS A 228 -9.47 27.37 11.57
C LYS A 228 -8.48 26.25 11.91
N GLY A 229 -8.76 25.44 12.93
CA GLY A 229 -7.91 24.31 13.31
C GLY A 229 -7.90 23.23 12.24
N ARG A 230 -9.08 22.86 11.71
CA ARG A 230 -9.18 21.91 10.58
C ARG A 230 -8.45 22.39 9.33
N THR A 231 -8.49 23.68 9.02
CA THR A 231 -7.76 24.24 7.86
C THR A 231 -6.24 24.16 8.06
N LYS A 232 -5.75 24.41 9.28
CA LYS A 232 -4.33 24.21 9.61
C LYS A 232 -3.93 22.76 9.42
N THR A 233 -4.67 21.82 10.02
CA THR A 233 -4.43 20.39 9.87
C THR A 233 -4.44 19.96 8.42
N TRP A 234 -5.43 20.41 7.64
CA TRP A 234 -5.52 20.13 6.21
C TRP A 234 -4.28 20.62 5.46
N ALA A 235 -3.83 21.84 5.74
CA ALA A 235 -2.66 22.42 5.10
C ALA A 235 -1.40 21.58 5.38
N VAL A 236 -1.09 21.23 6.63
CA VAL A 236 0.08 20.38 6.94
C VAL A 236 -0.07 18.93 6.46
N THR A 237 -1.30 18.45 6.24
CA THR A 237 -1.54 17.09 5.75
C THR A 237 -1.30 16.98 4.26
N PHE A 238 -1.90 17.87 3.45
CA PHE A 238 -1.99 17.70 2.01
C PHE A 238 -1.04 18.58 1.20
N ILE A 239 -0.65 19.76 1.71
CA ILE A 239 0.24 20.67 0.97
C ILE A 239 1.65 20.08 0.83
N PRO A 240 2.32 19.55 1.87
CA PRO A 240 3.67 19.02 1.71
C PRO A 240 3.72 17.87 0.69
N PRO A 241 2.88 16.81 0.77
CA PRO A 241 2.87 15.76 -0.23
C PRO A 241 2.59 16.26 -1.66
N LEU A 242 1.67 17.23 -1.83
CA LEU A 242 1.37 17.86 -3.12
C LEU A 242 2.57 18.63 -3.68
N VAL A 243 3.23 19.44 -2.86
CA VAL A 243 4.41 20.20 -3.31
C VAL A 243 5.52 19.25 -3.75
N PHE A 244 5.79 18.21 -2.95
CA PHE A 244 6.79 17.20 -3.33
C PHE A 244 6.39 16.45 -4.61
N SER A 245 5.12 16.08 -4.80
CA SER A 245 4.67 15.37 -6.01
C SER A 245 4.83 16.22 -7.27
N LEU A 246 4.67 17.54 -7.15
CA LEU A 246 4.85 18.47 -8.27
C LEU A 246 6.32 18.75 -8.58
N LEU A 247 7.16 18.90 -7.56
CA LEU A 247 8.58 19.23 -7.74
C LEU A 247 9.43 18.03 -8.14
N PHE A 248 9.10 16.86 -7.62
CA PHE A 248 9.89 15.66 -7.82
C PHE A 248 8.99 14.44 -7.97
N PRO A 249 8.46 14.12 -9.15
CA PRO A 249 7.67 12.91 -9.40
C PRO A 249 8.61 11.69 -9.60
N PHE A 250 9.18 11.17 -8.52
CA PHE A 250 10.10 10.02 -8.50
C PHE A 250 9.46 8.67 -8.88
N GLY A 251 8.18 8.65 -9.28
CA GLY A 251 7.44 7.44 -9.66
C GLY A 251 6.80 6.71 -8.49
N PHE A 252 5.70 6.01 -8.77
CA PHE A 252 4.89 5.29 -7.77
C PHE A 252 5.67 4.18 -7.05
N LEU A 253 6.50 3.42 -7.79
CA LEU A 253 7.23 2.27 -7.25
C LEU A 253 8.29 2.67 -6.21
N VAL A 254 9.00 3.78 -6.47
CA VAL A 254 10.02 4.33 -5.57
C VAL A 254 9.39 4.80 -4.25
N ALA A 255 8.24 5.49 -4.34
CA ALA A 255 7.52 5.95 -3.16
C ALA A 255 7.05 4.77 -2.27
N ILE A 256 6.55 3.70 -2.89
CA ILE A 256 6.19 2.46 -2.19
C ILE A 256 7.42 1.79 -1.56
N GLY A 257 8.57 1.76 -2.26
CA GLY A 257 9.82 1.22 -1.70
C GLY A 257 10.27 1.94 -0.43
N TYR A 258 10.16 3.27 -0.39
CA TYR A 258 10.43 4.06 0.81
C TYR A 258 9.41 3.82 1.93
N ALA A 259 8.11 3.73 1.59
CA ALA A 259 7.08 3.35 2.55
C ALA A 259 7.36 1.96 3.17
N ALA A 260 7.76 0.99 2.34
CA ALA A 260 8.13 -0.35 2.76
C ALA A 260 9.37 -0.36 3.67
N SER A 261 10.37 0.46 3.38
CA SER A 261 11.56 0.61 4.24
C SER A 261 11.20 1.12 5.63
N ALA A 262 10.35 2.15 5.71
CA ALA A 262 9.86 2.65 6.98
C ALA A 262 8.98 1.59 7.69
N ALA A 263 8.12 0.88 6.93
CA ALA A 263 7.31 -0.23 7.43
C ALA A 263 8.15 -1.36 8.01
N ALA A 264 9.26 -1.74 7.38
CA ALA A 264 10.14 -2.79 7.86
C ALA A 264 10.67 -2.49 9.27
N ILE A 265 10.94 -1.22 9.59
CA ILE A 265 11.38 -0.82 10.92
C ILE A 265 10.26 -1.02 11.95
N TRP A 266 9.07 -0.48 11.71
CA TRP A 266 8.01 -0.46 12.74
C TRP A 266 7.13 -1.70 12.77
N ALA A 267 6.96 -2.40 11.65
CA ALA A 267 6.11 -3.58 11.51
C ALA A 267 6.89 -4.88 11.70
N CYS A 268 8.19 -4.90 11.39
CA CYS A 268 9.01 -6.12 11.49
C CYS A 268 10.05 -6.03 12.62
N ILE A 269 11.00 -5.09 12.52
CA ILE A 269 12.18 -5.03 13.39
C ILE A 269 11.80 -4.68 14.84
N VAL A 270 11.08 -3.58 15.05
CA VAL A 270 10.70 -3.11 16.39
C VAL A 270 9.81 -4.13 17.12
N PRO A 271 8.75 -4.69 16.50
CA PRO A 271 7.91 -5.69 17.16
C PRO A 271 8.68 -6.96 17.54
N ALA A 272 9.62 -7.43 16.69
CA ALA A 272 10.45 -8.59 17.00
C ALA A 272 11.27 -8.38 18.30
N PHE A 273 11.90 -7.22 18.45
CA PHE A 273 12.62 -6.87 19.68
C PHE A 273 11.69 -6.69 20.90
N LEU A 274 10.54 -6.04 20.71
CA LEU A 274 9.56 -5.84 21.78
C LEU A 274 9.05 -7.17 22.32
N VAL A 275 8.72 -8.13 21.44
CA VAL A 275 8.28 -9.47 21.86
C VAL A 275 9.40 -10.22 22.57
N LYS A 276 10.64 -10.16 22.07
CA LYS A 276 11.80 -10.79 22.73
C LYS A 276 12.01 -10.21 24.14
N LYS A 277 11.99 -8.89 24.29
CA LYS A 277 12.13 -8.22 25.58
C LYS A 277 10.96 -8.54 26.53
N ALA A 278 9.73 -8.58 26.00
CA ALA A 278 8.55 -8.96 26.79
C ALA A 278 8.61 -10.42 27.26
N ARG A 279 9.09 -11.35 26.42
CA ARG A 279 9.32 -12.75 26.80
C ARG A 279 10.37 -12.86 27.91
N LEU A 280 11.51 -12.17 27.79
CA LEU A 280 12.56 -12.19 28.81
C LEU A 280 12.11 -11.58 30.15
N LYS A 281 11.42 -10.44 30.11
CA LYS A 281 10.88 -9.79 31.31
C LYS A 281 9.88 -10.70 32.03
N ARG A 282 9.01 -11.38 31.28
CA ARG A 282 8.08 -12.37 31.86
C ARG A 282 8.77 -13.60 32.42
N VAL A 283 9.87 -14.07 31.86
CA VAL A 283 10.66 -15.16 32.49
C VAL A 283 11.22 -14.68 33.83
N SER A 284 11.64 -13.41 33.93
CA SER A 284 12.09 -12.81 35.18
C SER A 284 10.97 -12.61 36.22
N GLU A 285 9.73 -12.31 35.77
CA GLU A 285 8.57 -12.06 36.65
C GLU A 285 7.78 -13.34 36.99
N ALA A 286 7.76 -14.35 36.12
CA ALA A 286 7.15 -15.66 36.37
C ALA A 286 7.89 -16.50 37.41
N LEU A 287 9.10 -16.09 37.80
CA LEU A 287 9.79 -16.59 39.00
C LEU A 287 9.14 -16.10 40.31
N LEU A 288 8.20 -15.14 40.25
CA LEU A 288 7.59 -14.48 41.42
C LEU A 288 6.07 -14.71 41.54
N GLU A 289 5.33 -14.94 40.45
CA GLU A 289 3.89 -15.24 40.53
C GLU A 289 3.44 -16.31 39.52
N GLN A 290 2.63 -17.26 40.02
CA GLN A 290 1.89 -18.21 39.22
C GLN A 290 0.59 -17.54 38.73
N ASP A 291 0.26 -17.82 37.47
CA ASP A 291 -1.11 -17.86 36.94
C ASP A 291 -1.62 -16.64 36.14
N LYS A 292 -1.33 -16.68 34.83
CA LYS A 292 -2.31 -16.44 33.74
C LYS A 292 -1.74 -16.92 32.40
N PRO A 293 -2.44 -17.77 31.63
CA PRO A 293 -1.99 -18.17 30.30
C PRO A 293 -2.07 -16.97 29.35
N SER A 294 -0.93 -16.32 29.09
CA SER A 294 -0.87 -15.22 28.12
C SER A 294 -0.65 -15.76 26.71
N TYR A 295 -1.38 -15.19 25.75
CA TYR A 295 -1.24 -15.49 24.33
C TYR A 295 0.22 -15.48 23.86
N LYS A 296 0.63 -16.52 23.14
CA LYS A 296 1.93 -16.64 22.47
C LYS A 296 1.68 -17.00 21.01
N VAL A 297 2.35 -16.28 20.11
CA VAL A 297 2.37 -16.61 18.69
C VAL A 297 3.00 -18.01 18.48
N PRO A 298 2.42 -18.87 17.63
CA PRO A 298 3.03 -20.15 17.27
C PRO A 298 4.40 -19.95 16.61
N GLY A 299 5.30 -20.92 16.74
CA GLY A 299 6.64 -20.91 16.11
C GLY A 299 7.76 -20.26 16.95
N GLY A 300 7.48 -19.82 18.17
CA GLY A 300 8.52 -19.51 19.16
C GLY A 300 9.45 -18.37 18.74
N ASP A 301 10.75 -18.52 18.98
CA ASP A 301 11.76 -17.51 18.65
C ASP A 301 12.16 -17.51 17.17
N TRP A 302 11.98 -18.64 16.46
CA TRP A 302 12.27 -18.74 15.02
C TRP A 302 11.42 -17.76 14.20
N VAL A 303 10.16 -17.58 14.55
CA VAL A 303 9.29 -16.59 13.90
C VAL A 303 9.79 -15.17 14.15
N LEU A 304 10.32 -14.87 15.34
CA LEU A 304 10.89 -13.55 15.62
C LEU A 304 12.14 -13.27 14.80
N VAL A 305 13.02 -14.27 14.68
CA VAL A 305 14.22 -14.19 13.84
C VAL A 305 13.83 -14.03 12.37
N GLY A 306 12.86 -14.79 11.87
CA GLY A 306 12.37 -14.69 10.50
C GLY A 306 11.80 -13.31 10.18
N VAL A 307 10.93 -12.77 11.04
CA VAL A 307 10.37 -11.42 10.87
C VAL A 307 11.47 -10.35 10.93
N PHE A 308 12.45 -10.50 11.83
CA PHE A 308 13.60 -9.60 11.90
C PHE A 308 14.43 -9.63 10.61
N CYS A 309 14.81 -10.82 10.14
CA CYS A 309 15.57 -11.00 8.92
C CYS A 309 14.83 -10.46 7.69
N TYR A 310 13.51 -10.65 7.60
CA TYR A 310 12.67 -10.08 6.56
C TYR A 310 12.65 -8.54 6.60
N GLY A 311 12.54 -7.95 7.78
CA GLY A 311 12.63 -6.49 7.93
C GLY A 311 14.00 -5.93 7.50
N VAL A 312 15.09 -6.60 7.90
CA VAL A 312 16.45 -6.21 7.50
C VAL A 312 16.65 -6.36 5.99
N SER A 313 16.17 -7.46 5.39
CA SER A 313 16.32 -7.68 3.95
C SER A 313 15.60 -6.62 3.12
N ILE A 314 14.41 -6.15 3.53
CA ILE A 314 13.70 -5.06 2.86
C ILE A 314 14.53 -3.77 2.83
N ILE A 315 15.14 -3.41 3.96
CA ILE A 315 15.98 -2.21 4.05
C ILE A 315 17.20 -2.37 3.15
N LEU A 316 17.87 -3.52 3.20
CA LEU A 316 19.03 -3.82 2.35
C LEU A 316 18.66 -3.76 0.86
N ILE A 317 17.55 -4.37 0.46
CA ILE A 317 17.08 -4.37 -0.93
C ILE A 317 16.81 -2.94 -1.40
N ASN A 318 16.08 -2.13 -0.64
CA ASN A 318 15.81 -0.74 -1.04
C ASN A 318 17.08 0.12 -1.10
N VAL A 319 18.06 -0.12 -0.22
CA VAL A 319 19.37 0.53 -0.29
C VAL A 319 20.11 0.11 -1.56
N LEU A 320 20.11 -1.18 -1.91
CA LEU A 320 20.75 -1.67 -3.14
C LEU A 320 20.03 -1.15 -4.39
N VAL A 321 18.71 -1.00 -4.37
CA VAL A 321 17.92 -0.36 -5.43
C VAL A 321 18.32 1.11 -5.57
N PHE A 322 18.48 1.83 -4.45
CA PHE A 322 18.89 3.24 -4.47
C PHE A 322 20.29 3.46 -5.06
N PHE A 323 21.20 2.50 -4.92
CA PHE A 323 22.54 2.55 -5.52
C PHE A 323 22.61 1.92 -6.93
N ASP A 324 21.46 1.60 -7.55
CA ASP A 324 21.38 0.94 -8.86
C ASP A 324 22.17 -0.38 -8.94
N VAL A 325 22.36 -1.06 -7.80
CA VAL A 325 23.08 -2.34 -7.70
C VAL A 325 22.15 -3.52 -8.01
N VAL A 326 20.85 -3.37 -7.74
CA VAL A 326 19.86 -4.40 -8.09
C VAL A 326 19.51 -4.28 -9.57
N PRO A 327 19.55 -5.39 -10.32
CA PRO A 327 19.17 -5.40 -11.74
C PRO A 327 17.72 -4.95 -11.91
N THR A 328 17.51 -3.95 -12.77
CA THR A 328 16.19 -3.49 -13.20
C THR A 328 15.82 -4.15 -14.53
N TYR A 329 14.59 -4.66 -14.61
CA TYR A 329 14.07 -5.18 -15.87
C TYR A 329 13.72 -4.03 -16.81
N LEU A 330 14.42 -3.90 -17.93
CA LEU A 330 14.27 -2.78 -18.87
C LEU A 330 13.31 -3.08 -20.04
N GLY A 331 12.70 -4.28 -20.09
CA GLY A 331 12.15 -4.79 -21.34
C GLY A 331 13.29 -5.23 -22.27
N GLY A 332 13.00 -6.18 -23.16
CA GLY A 332 14.00 -6.78 -24.05
C GLY A 332 14.67 -5.78 -24.98
#